data_AF-A0AAV9DE59-F1
#
_entry.id   AF-A0AAV9DE59-F1
#
_cell.length_a   1.000
_cell.length_b   1.000
_cell.length_c   1.000
_cell.angle_alpha   90.00
_cell.angle_beta   90.00
_cell.angle_gamma   90.00
#
_symmetry.space_group_name_H-M   'P 1'
#
loop_
_entity.id
_entity.type
_entity.pdbx_description
1 polymer ?
#
loop_
_entity_poly.entity_id
_entity_poly.type
_entity_poly.pdbx_seq_one_letter_code
_entity_poly.pdbx_strand_id
1 'polypeptide(L)'
;MLVPFKASQLYKTQSISTINNTQKTLTKSHNTQCDDDPTRSPDPPEKRIPMNGDTSPTTSPRHRRPKHPSAFGGGGGGGGGGGIRGARKSFSSAERFLYCLFLRALKRRGWLLLVPVVYVAGMLFYMGGRIDGPVRVQVILRREPPGSAYRSPLVFERLLPYMEGGHGNTSNALMTTWHSKVGHSWRPCISKKLTQEELPSSNGYLIIEANGGLNQQRLSICDAVAVARILNATLVTPMFHLNSVWRDKSKFGDIFDEEYFIDSLKNHVRIVRQLPEDVFQRFDNNLSSIVNLRVKAWLTSSHYVKKVLPRLLTMGAVRIAPFSNRLAHAAPSSIQGLRCMTNFEALRFSEPIRTLAEKMVDRVKKRSGGKYISVHLRFEEDMVAFSCCTYDGGDEEKRELDDARERGWRGKFNKTGRVIKPAAIRMNGKCPLSPLEVGMMLNAMGFDNTTTVYVAAGKIYKAERNMAPLRRLFPLLETKESLASPEELAPFKGYSSRLAALDYTVCLLSDVFVTTQGGNFPHFLMGHRRYLYGGHARTIKPDKRKLARLFDNPNIRWDSFKHEVQEMLHRSDAKGFELRKPNSSLYMFPTPDCMCKQTEEDVADM
;
A
#
# COMPACT_ATOMS: atom_id res chain seq x y z
N MET A 1 -51.73 -38.23 12.37
CA MET A 1 -52.15 -37.04 13.15
C MET A 1 -51.05 -36.01 12.93
N LEU A 2 -51.11 -35.04 12.01
CA LEU A 2 -52.20 -34.29 11.37
C LEU A 2 -52.90 -33.24 12.27
N VAL A 3 -52.62 -31.96 11.91
CA VAL A 3 -53.36 -30.69 12.09
C VAL A 3 -53.47 -30.02 13.49
N PRO A 4 -53.65 -28.65 13.57
CA PRO A 4 -52.85 -27.81 14.49
C PRO A 4 -53.60 -26.62 15.14
N PHE A 5 -52.88 -25.69 15.77
CA PHE A 5 -53.22 -24.25 15.92
C PHE A 5 -51.90 -23.42 15.79
N LYS A 6 -51.76 -22.27 15.09
CA LYS A 6 -52.41 -20.94 15.19
C LYS A 6 -52.22 -20.29 16.59
N ALA A 7 -51.85 -19.02 16.77
CA ALA A 7 -51.41 -17.91 15.90
C ALA A 7 -50.77 -16.80 16.82
N SER A 8 -50.31 -15.59 16.45
CA SER A 8 -50.16 -14.82 15.20
C SER A 8 -49.34 -13.53 15.44
N GLN A 9 -48.65 -13.00 14.41
CA GLN A 9 -48.22 -11.58 14.26
C GLN A 9 -47.21 -10.99 15.28
N LEU A 10 -46.74 -9.74 15.16
CA LEU A 10 -46.01 -9.01 14.09
C LEU A 10 -45.77 -7.56 14.59
N TYR A 11 -44.67 -6.91 14.16
CA TYR A 11 -44.32 -5.51 14.49
C TYR A 11 -44.02 -5.24 16.00
N LYS A 12 -43.39 -4.12 16.41
CA LYS A 12 -42.89 -2.94 15.67
C LYS A 12 -41.59 -2.40 16.28
N THR A 13 -40.83 -1.65 15.49
CA THR A 13 -39.71 -0.81 15.96
C THR A 13 -40.21 0.35 16.82
N GLN A 14 -39.50 0.68 17.90
CA GLN A 14 -39.45 2.07 18.38
C GLN A 14 -38.15 2.42 19.09
N SER A 15 -37.70 3.65 18.87
CA SER A 15 -36.49 4.24 19.45
C SER A 15 -36.82 5.02 20.72
N ILE A 16 -36.00 4.92 21.75
CA ILE A 16 -35.97 5.86 22.87
C ILE A 16 -34.56 6.44 23.01
N SER A 17 -34.47 7.76 23.06
CA SER A 17 -33.27 8.52 23.37
C SER A 17 -33.42 9.21 24.73
N THR A 18 -32.30 9.72 25.29
CA THR A 18 -32.25 10.54 26.52
C THR A 18 -32.61 9.76 27.81
N ILE A 19 -32.06 10.01 29.00
CA ILE A 19 -31.14 11.06 29.50
C ILE A 19 -30.06 10.42 30.39
N ASN A 20 -28.77 10.76 30.22
CA ASN A 20 -27.91 11.26 31.31
C ASN A 20 -26.55 11.78 30.81
N ASN A 21 -26.04 12.83 31.46
CA ASN A 21 -24.98 13.69 30.92
C ASN A 21 -24.07 14.28 32.02
N THR A 22 -23.25 13.43 32.65
CA THR A 22 -22.32 13.87 33.71
C THR A 22 -21.08 12.98 33.79
N GLN A 23 -20.04 13.32 33.01
CA GLN A 23 -18.62 13.31 33.43
C GLN A 23 -17.72 13.81 32.27
N LYS A 24 -17.57 15.14 32.16
CA LYS A 24 -16.54 15.77 31.32
C LYS A 24 -15.31 16.13 32.17
N THR A 25 -14.31 15.26 32.20
CA THR A 25 -12.94 15.69 32.56
C THR A 25 -11.86 14.78 31.98
N LEU A 26 -10.77 15.41 31.51
CA LEU A 26 -9.40 14.86 31.42
C LEU A 26 -9.17 13.52 30.69
N THR A 27 -9.22 13.56 29.35
CA THR A 27 -8.41 12.65 28.50
C THR A 27 -7.62 13.42 27.42
N LYS A 28 -6.50 14.05 27.81
CA LYS A 28 -5.45 14.48 26.86
C LYS A 28 -4.67 13.26 26.36
N SER A 29 -5.22 12.53 25.38
CA SER A 29 -4.45 11.49 24.69
C SER A 29 -3.50 12.13 23.66
N HIS A 30 -2.19 11.99 23.87
CA HIS A 30 -1.18 12.46 22.92
C HIS A 30 -1.25 11.63 21.63
N ASN A 31 -1.84 12.21 20.59
CA ASN A 31 -1.98 11.60 19.26
C ASN A 31 -0.59 11.43 18.60
N THR A 32 0.04 10.28 18.85
CA THR A 32 1.46 10.05 18.51
C THR A 32 1.59 9.51 17.09
N GLN A 33 1.61 10.49 16.17
CA GLN A 33 2.10 10.45 14.79
C GLN A 33 2.77 9.14 14.35
N CYS A 34 2.06 8.38 13.50
CA CYS A 34 2.60 7.27 12.71
C CYS A 34 2.54 7.65 11.23
N ASP A 35 3.58 8.34 10.74
CA ASP A 35 3.74 8.69 9.32
C ASP A 35 4.25 7.48 8.51
N ASP A 36 3.40 6.47 8.38
CA ASP A 36 3.59 5.42 7.37
C ASP A 36 3.14 5.94 5.99
N ASP A 37 4.05 6.61 5.29
CA ASP A 37 3.89 6.94 3.86
C ASP A 37 4.28 5.72 3.00
N PRO A 38 3.33 5.12 2.23
CA PRO A 38 3.61 3.96 1.40
C PRO A 38 4.32 4.29 0.07
N THR A 39 4.97 5.46 -0.07
CA THR A 39 5.47 5.97 -1.37
C THR A 39 6.97 6.25 -1.48
N ARG A 40 7.84 5.47 -0.79
CA ARG A 40 9.28 5.48 -1.13
C ARG A 40 9.54 4.82 -2.50
N SER A 41 9.70 5.66 -3.52
CA SER A 41 10.31 5.27 -4.79
C SER A 41 11.84 5.16 -4.63
N PRO A 42 12.56 4.41 -5.48
CA PRO A 42 14.01 4.41 -5.47
C PRO A 42 14.56 5.74 -6.01
N ASP A 43 15.58 6.27 -5.33
CA ASP A 43 16.37 7.42 -5.76
C ASP A 43 17.23 7.05 -7.00
N PRO A 44 17.58 8.02 -7.88
CA PRO A 44 18.38 7.77 -9.08
C PRO A 44 19.84 7.37 -8.75
N PRO A 45 20.56 6.69 -9.66
CA PRO A 45 21.92 6.23 -9.40
C PRO A 45 22.91 7.41 -9.34
N GLU A 46 23.51 7.60 -8.17
CA GLU A 46 24.58 8.58 -7.95
C GLU A 46 25.88 8.15 -8.67
N LYS A 47 26.64 9.12 -9.17
CA LYS A 47 27.85 8.86 -9.99
C LYS A 47 28.99 8.35 -9.11
N ARG A 48 29.62 7.24 -9.52
CA ARG A 48 30.90 6.80 -8.95
C ARG A 48 32.02 7.79 -9.30
N ILE A 49 32.77 8.23 -8.28
CA ILE A 49 34.09 8.83 -8.39
C ILE A 49 35.00 8.03 -7.44
N PRO A 50 36.16 7.51 -7.87
CA PRO A 50 37.09 6.80 -7.00
C PRO A 50 37.96 7.78 -6.20
N MET A 51 38.46 7.33 -5.04
CA MET A 51 39.44 8.03 -4.20
C MET A 51 40.71 7.19 -4.08
N ASN A 52 41.86 7.79 -4.39
CA ASN A 52 43.15 7.73 -3.67
C ASN A 52 44.33 8.06 -4.61
N GLY A 53 45.36 8.72 -4.08
CA GLY A 53 46.58 9.08 -4.80
C GLY A 53 47.15 10.42 -4.33
N ASP A 54 48.12 10.39 -3.41
CA ASP A 54 48.73 11.58 -2.83
C ASP A 54 49.72 12.29 -3.76
N THR A 55 49.78 13.63 -3.69
CA THR A 55 51.04 14.38 -3.55
C THR A 55 50.81 15.85 -3.20
N SER A 56 51.83 16.47 -2.60
CA SER A 56 52.00 17.89 -2.24
C SER A 56 53.42 18.32 -2.69
N PRO A 57 53.85 19.62 -2.71
CA PRO A 57 53.46 20.71 -1.79
C PRO A 57 53.47 22.16 -2.35
N THR A 58 53.43 23.14 -1.43
CA THR A 58 53.80 24.59 -1.57
C THR A 58 52.89 25.49 -2.45
N THR A 59 52.65 26.79 -2.15
CA THR A 59 53.29 27.75 -1.21
C THR A 59 52.26 28.73 -0.59
N SER A 60 52.69 29.67 0.28
CA SER A 60 51.85 30.47 1.21
C SER A 60 51.77 32.01 0.85
N PRO A 61 51.56 32.99 1.78
CA PRO A 61 50.22 33.51 2.16
C PRO A 61 50.07 35.08 2.23
N ARG A 62 48.96 35.59 2.84
CA ARG A 62 48.70 36.97 3.38
C ARG A 62 48.34 38.08 2.34
N HIS A 63 47.73 39.26 2.66
CA HIS A 63 47.30 39.85 3.96
C HIS A 63 45.96 40.68 3.95
N ARG A 64 45.83 41.77 4.76
CA ARG A 64 44.58 42.43 5.23
C ARG A 64 44.33 43.89 4.68
N ARG A 65 43.03 44.31 4.67
CA ARG A 65 42.37 45.61 5.06
C ARG A 65 43.21 46.83 5.56
N PRO A 66 42.70 48.11 5.67
CA PRO A 66 41.43 48.76 5.19
C PRO A 66 41.45 50.31 4.83
N LYS A 67 40.28 50.86 4.38
CA LYS A 67 39.61 52.18 4.69
C LYS A 67 40.16 53.61 4.32
N HIS A 68 39.22 54.46 3.83
CA HIS A 68 39.11 55.97 3.93
C HIS A 68 40.09 56.86 3.11
N PRO A 69 39.87 58.20 2.90
CA PRO A 69 39.07 59.21 3.64
C PRO A 69 38.01 60.02 2.81
N SER A 70 37.80 61.33 3.10
CA SER A 70 36.58 62.12 2.73
C SER A 70 36.70 63.66 2.83
N ALA A 71 35.75 64.38 2.18
CA ALA A 71 35.16 65.70 2.53
C ALA A 71 35.72 67.04 1.95
N PHE A 72 35.06 68.15 2.32
CA PHE A 72 34.86 69.46 1.65
C PHE A 72 33.88 69.44 0.45
N GLY A 73 33.16 70.52 0.06
CA GLY A 73 32.94 71.87 0.63
C GLY A 73 32.44 72.86 -0.46
N GLY A 74 31.69 73.96 -0.23
CA GLY A 74 31.01 74.49 0.97
C GLY A 74 30.38 75.90 0.72
N GLY A 75 29.35 76.31 1.49
CA GLY A 75 28.67 77.64 1.42
C GLY A 75 27.38 77.71 0.58
N GLY A 76 26.45 78.67 0.74
CA GLY A 76 26.28 79.68 1.80
C GLY A 76 25.31 80.85 1.45
N GLY A 77 24.19 81.00 2.17
CA GLY A 77 23.23 82.14 2.08
C GLY A 77 22.26 82.14 0.87
N GLY A 78 21.16 82.91 0.85
CA GLY A 78 20.49 83.66 1.93
C GLY A 78 19.59 84.84 1.46
N GLY A 79 18.31 84.86 1.87
CA GLY A 79 17.51 86.11 2.01
C GLY A 79 16.63 86.63 0.84
N GLY A 80 15.30 86.52 1.02
CA GLY A 80 14.40 87.68 1.13
C GLY A 80 14.11 88.67 -0.02
N GLY A 81 12.98 88.45 -0.71
CA GLY A 81 11.86 89.42 -0.74
C GLY A 81 11.90 90.68 -1.64
N GLY A 82 10.71 91.13 -2.06
CA GLY A 82 10.48 92.40 -2.78
C GLY A 82 10.27 92.24 -4.30
N GLY A 83 9.40 93.07 -4.88
CA GLY A 83 9.14 93.11 -6.33
C GLY A 83 8.09 94.17 -6.68
N ILE A 84 7.84 94.45 -7.97
CA ILE A 84 6.72 95.30 -8.42
C ILE A 84 6.38 95.13 -9.92
N ARG A 85 5.07 95.06 -10.20
CA ARG A 85 4.29 95.41 -11.43
C ARG A 85 4.89 95.19 -12.84
N GLY A 86 4.17 94.42 -13.67
CA GLY A 86 4.29 94.47 -15.14
C GLY A 86 3.12 93.78 -15.87
N ALA A 87 2.33 94.53 -16.63
CA ALA A 87 1.31 94.10 -17.63
C ALA A 87 0.49 92.81 -17.40
N ARG A 88 -0.78 92.94 -16.97
CA ARG A 88 -1.82 91.91 -17.16
C ARG A 88 -2.23 91.83 -18.64
N LYS A 89 -2.53 90.62 -19.14
CA LYS A 89 -3.60 90.42 -20.15
C LYS A 89 -4.76 89.66 -19.50
N SER A 90 -5.99 90.05 -19.81
CA SER A 90 -7.19 89.55 -19.13
C SER A 90 -7.90 88.52 -20.01
N PHE A 91 -7.87 87.25 -19.59
CA PHE A 91 -8.74 86.21 -20.15
C PHE A 91 -10.12 86.22 -19.45
N SER A 92 -11.16 85.92 -20.21
CA SER A 92 -12.56 85.92 -19.80
C SER A 92 -12.89 84.83 -18.79
N SER A 93 -13.94 85.06 -17.99
CA SER A 93 -14.51 84.08 -17.06
C SER A 93 -14.94 82.77 -17.76
N ALA A 94 -15.35 82.85 -19.03
CA ALA A 94 -15.74 81.68 -19.82
C ALA A 94 -14.55 80.74 -20.15
N GLU A 95 -13.39 81.30 -20.47
CA GLU A 95 -12.20 80.55 -20.90
C GLU A 95 -11.62 79.72 -19.73
N ARG A 96 -11.69 80.26 -18.51
CA ARG A 96 -11.32 79.54 -17.28
C ARG A 96 -12.24 78.35 -17.00
N PHE A 97 -13.52 78.45 -17.36
CA PHE A 97 -14.48 77.34 -17.21
C PHE A 97 -14.22 76.23 -18.22
N LEU A 98 -14.00 76.59 -19.50
CA LEU A 98 -13.61 75.67 -20.57
C LEU A 98 -12.31 74.92 -20.26
N TYR A 99 -11.27 75.61 -19.79
CA TYR A 99 -10.00 74.98 -19.41
C TYR A 99 -10.17 73.98 -18.25
N CYS A 100 -10.99 74.30 -17.25
CA CYS A 100 -11.34 73.40 -16.16
C CYS A 100 -12.16 72.16 -16.61
N LEU A 101 -13.01 72.30 -17.63
CA LEU A 101 -13.72 71.16 -18.24
C LEU A 101 -12.76 70.27 -19.04
N PHE A 102 -11.86 70.84 -19.83
CA PHE A 102 -10.87 70.11 -20.63
C PHE A 102 -9.95 69.26 -19.75
N LEU A 103 -9.44 69.82 -18.65
CA LEU A 103 -8.65 69.10 -17.65
C LEU A 103 -9.46 68.02 -16.89
N ARG A 104 -10.77 68.23 -16.68
CA ARG A 104 -11.66 67.20 -16.08
C ARG A 104 -11.93 66.05 -17.04
N ALA A 105 -12.05 66.30 -18.34
CA ALA A 105 -12.18 65.25 -19.35
C ALA A 105 -10.92 64.38 -19.41
N LEU A 106 -9.73 65.00 -19.52
CA LEU A 106 -8.44 64.29 -19.57
C LEU A 106 -8.14 63.45 -18.32
N LYS A 107 -8.73 63.78 -17.15
CA LYS A 107 -8.56 62.99 -15.92
C LYS A 107 -9.40 61.69 -15.89
N ARG A 108 -10.37 61.50 -16.81
CA ARG A 108 -11.13 60.24 -16.95
C ARG A 108 -10.46 59.32 -17.98
N ARG A 109 -9.61 58.39 -17.50
CA ARG A 109 -8.91 57.36 -18.31
C ARG A 109 -9.82 56.27 -18.95
N GLY A 110 -11.04 56.62 -19.35
CA GLY A 110 -11.99 55.68 -19.97
C GLY A 110 -11.91 55.63 -21.50
N TRP A 111 -11.77 56.78 -22.17
CA TRP A 111 -11.89 56.84 -23.64
C TRP A 111 -10.69 56.26 -24.40
N LEU A 112 -9.48 56.26 -23.82
CA LEU A 112 -8.32 55.58 -24.40
C LEU A 112 -8.46 54.05 -24.47
N LEU A 113 -9.42 53.46 -23.74
CA LEU A 113 -9.76 52.03 -23.85
C LEU A 113 -10.85 51.76 -24.88
N LEU A 114 -11.62 52.78 -25.31
CA LEU A 114 -12.63 52.62 -26.36
C LEU A 114 -12.03 52.63 -27.76
N VAL A 115 -10.97 53.42 -28.02
CA VAL A 115 -10.33 53.48 -29.35
C VAL A 115 -9.84 52.10 -29.83
N PRO A 116 -9.13 51.28 -29.03
CA PRO A 116 -8.75 49.92 -29.44
C PRO A 116 -9.95 49.00 -29.65
N VAL A 117 -11.00 49.11 -28.82
CA VAL A 117 -12.20 48.24 -28.92
C VAL A 117 -13.02 48.58 -30.17
N VAL A 118 -13.18 49.87 -30.49
CA VAL A 118 -13.84 50.33 -31.74
C VAL A 118 -13.01 49.97 -32.96
N TYR A 119 -11.68 50.07 -32.89
CA TYR A 119 -10.79 49.62 -33.97
C TYR A 119 -10.88 48.11 -34.22
N VAL A 120 -10.88 47.29 -33.16
CA VAL A 120 -11.05 45.83 -33.26
C VAL A 120 -12.45 45.47 -33.76
N ALA A 121 -13.51 46.13 -33.28
CA ALA A 121 -14.87 45.91 -33.78
C ALA A 121 -15.01 46.30 -35.25
N GLY A 122 -14.43 47.43 -35.67
CA GLY A 122 -14.38 47.86 -37.06
C GLY A 122 -13.61 46.89 -37.96
N MET A 123 -12.46 46.38 -37.50
CA MET A 123 -11.71 45.33 -38.20
C MET A 123 -12.48 44.01 -38.29
N LEU A 124 -13.20 43.60 -37.24
CA LEU A 124 -14.05 42.40 -37.27
C LEU A 124 -15.23 42.56 -38.24
N PHE A 125 -15.83 43.75 -38.36
CA PHE A 125 -16.85 44.04 -39.39
C PHE A 125 -16.25 44.07 -40.80
N TYR A 126 -15.09 44.71 -40.98
CA TYR A 126 -14.40 44.81 -42.27
C TYR A 126 -13.97 43.44 -42.81
N MET A 127 -13.42 42.58 -41.93
CA MET A 127 -13.03 41.21 -42.27
C MET A 127 -14.21 40.23 -42.31
N GLY A 128 -15.32 40.53 -41.62
CA GLY A 128 -16.55 39.73 -41.62
C GLY A 128 -17.41 39.90 -42.88
N GLY A 129 -17.14 40.90 -43.72
CA GLY A 129 -17.96 41.22 -44.89
C GLY A 129 -17.87 40.26 -46.08
N ARG A 130 -16.95 39.29 -46.09
CA ARG A 130 -16.80 38.27 -47.16
C ARG A 130 -16.24 36.94 -46.64
N ILE A 131 -17.10 36.04 -46.17
CA ILE A 131 -16.77 34.60 -46.01
C ILE A 131 -17.94 33.74 -46.53
N ASP A 132 -18.25 33.85 -47.82
CA ASP A 132 -18.99 32.81 -48.54
C ASP A 132 -18.03 31.66 -48.86
N GLY A 133 -17.86 30.77 -47.89
CA GLY A 133 -17.01 29.60 -48.01
C GLY A 133 -17.14 28.68 -46.79
N PRO A 134 -17.06 27.34 -46.96
CA PRO A 134 -17.32 26.39 -45.88
C PRO A 134 -16.15 26.36 -44.89
N VAL A 135 -16.13 27.31 -43.94
CA VAL A 135 -15.25 27.27 -42.78
C VAL A 135 -15.66 26.09 -41.91
N ARG A 136 -15.07 24.93 -42.20
CA ARG A 136 -15.06 23.79 -41.28
C ARG A 136 -14.36 24.23 -40.00
N VAL A 137 -15.15 24.63 -39.01
CA VAL A 137 -14.70 24.75 -37.63
C VAL A 137 -14.25 23.35 -37.21
N GLN A 138 -12.96 23.07 -37.34
CA GLN A 138 -12.36 21.92 -36.69
C GLN A 138 -12.48 22.16 -35.19
N VAL A 139 -13.53 21.56 -34.61
CA VAL A 139 -13.57 21.29 -33.18
C VAL A 139 -12.38 20.38 -32.91
N ILE A 140 -11.27 21.00 -32.48
CA ILE A 140 -10.13 20.28 -31.93
C ILE A 140 -10.65 19.63 -30.65
N LEU A 141 -11.15 18.41 -30.78
CA LEU A 141 -11.40 17.53 -29.63
C LEU A 141 -10.06 17.44 -28.90
N ARG A 142 -9.92 18.22 -27.83
CA ARG A 142 -8.82 18.11 -26.88
C ARG A 142 -8.92 16.72 -26.28
N ARG A 143 -8.21 15.76 -26.87
CA ARG A 143 -8.08 14.40 -26.37
C ARG A 143 -7.67 14.52 -24.91
N GLU A 144 -8.53 14.04 -24.03
CA GLU A 144 -8.34 14.21 -22.60
C GLU A 144 -6.98 13.62 -22.17
N PRO A 145 -6.29 14.24 -21.19
CA PRO A 145 -4.96 13.78 -20.80
C PRO A 145 -5.03 12.37 -20.21
N PRO A 146 -4.10 11.46 -20.57
CA PRO A 146 -4.16 10.05 -20.18
C PRO A 146 -4.50 9.79 -18.71
N GLY A 147 -5.48 8.92 -18.47
CA GLY A 147 -6.01 8.58 -17.15
C GLY A 147 -7.03 9.56 -16.57
N SER A 148 -7.43 10.63 -17.26
CA SER A 148 -8.49 11.55 -16.82
C SER A 148 -9.84 10.87 -16.63
N ALA A 149 -10.17 9.94 -17.55
CA ALA A 149 -11.39 9.17 -17.57
C ALA A 149 -11.07 7.68 -17.42
N TYR A 150 -11.97 6.95 -16.77
CA TYR A 150 -11.85 5.51 -16.60
C TYR A 150 -12.35 4.78 -17.87
N ARG A 151 -11.42 4.54 -18.79
CA ARG A 151 -11.70 4.03 -20.15
C ARG A 151 -11.75 2.49 -20.24
N SER A 152 -11.53 1.77 -19.14
CA SER A 152 -11.50 0.31 -19.09
C SER A 152 -12.77 -0.40 -19.61
N PRO A 153 -14.01 0.11 -19.42
CA PRO A 153 -15.21 -0.50 -20.00
C PRO A 153 -15.22 -0.47 -21.54
N LEU A 154 -14.81 0.65 -22.14
CA LEU A 154 -14.71 0.80 -23.61
C LEU A 154 -13.65 -0.13 -24.21
N VAL A 155 -12.56 -0.37 -23.47
CA VAL A 155 -11.54 -1.37 -23.85
C VAL A 155 -12.09 -2.79 -23.72
N PHE A 156 -12.83 -3.08 -22.65
CA PHE A 156 -13.48 -4.38 -22.46
C PHE A 156 -14.46 -4.69 -23.59
N GLU A 157 -15.44 -3.82 -23.86
CA GLU A 157 -16.45 -4.00 -24.92
C GLU A 157 -15.81 -4.27 -26.30
N ARG A 158 -14.74 -3.55 -26.64
CA ARG A 158 -14.01 -3.73 -27.90
C ARG A 158 -13.23 -5.04 -27.99
N LEU A 159 -12.65 -5.50 -26.88
CA LEU A 159 -11.83 -6.72 -26.85
C LEU A 159 -12.65 -7.98 -26.57
N LEU A 160 -13.88 -7.83 -26.06
CA LEU A 160 -14.76 -8.92 -25.64
C LEU A 160 -14.99 -10.00 -26.72
N PRO A 161 -15.23 -9.68 -28.01
CA PRO A 161 -15.37 -10.70 -29.06
C PRO A 161 -14.12 -11.57 -29.25
N TYR A 162 -12.94 -11.08 -28.88
CA TYR A 162 -11.69 -11.85 -28.94
C TYR A 162 -11.45 -12.66 -27.67
N MET A 163 -11.91 -12.17 -26.52
CA MET A 163 -11.85 -12.86 -25.24
C MET A 163 -12.85 -14.02 -25.15
N GLU A 164 -14.00 -13.90 -25.82
CA GLU A 164 -15.07 -14.91 -25.95
C GLU A 164 -14.96 -15.74 -27.25
N GLY A 165 -14.19 -15.28 -28.24
CA GLY A 165 -13.95 -16.01 -29.50
C GLY A 165 -12.72 -16.91 -29.49
N GLY A 166 -11.85 -16.82 -28.48
CA GLY A 166 -10.56 -17.50 -28.43
C GLY A 166 -10.58 -19.00 -28.12
N HIS A 167 -11.75 -19.64 -28.02
CA HIS A 167 -11.93 -20.99 -27.47
C HIS A 167 -11.48 -22.16 -28.37
N GLY A 168 -10.74 -21.89 -29.46
CA GLY A 168 -10.16 -22.90 -30.35
C GLY A 168 -8.63 -22.99 -30.22
N ASN A 169 -8.11 -24.19 -29.94
CA ASN A 169 -6.70 -24.59 -30.03
C ASN A 169 -5.66 -24.00 -29.05
N THR A 170 -5.99 -23.14 -28.08
CA THR A 170 -5.03 -22.79 -27.00
C THR A 170 -5.00 -23.85 -25.90
N SER A 171 -4.18 -24.88 -26.08
CA SER A 171 -3.96 -25.96 -25.11
C SER A 171 -3.44 -25.43 -23.76
N ASN A 172 -4.26 -25.47 -22.70
CA ASN A 172 -3.88 -25.30 -21.29
C ASN A 172 -2.82 -24.21 -21.01
N ALA A 173 -3.23 -22.94 -20.92
CA ALA A 173 -2.33 -21.83 -20.54
C ALA A 173 -1.63 -22.04 -19.18
N LEU A 174 -2.25 -22.81 -18.26
CA LEU A 174 -1.63 -23.29 -17.02
C LEU A 174 -0.35 -24.12 -17.25
N MET A 175 -0.14 -24.69 -18.42
CA MET A 175 1.08 -25.41 -18.79
C MET A 175 1.94 -24.63 -19.80
N THR A 176 1.34 -24.03 -20.83
CA THR A 176 2.11 -23.47 -21.96
C THR A 176 2.69 -22.07 -21.72
N THR A 177 2.10 -21.25 -20.84
CA THR A 177 2.51 -19.83 -20.69
C THR A 177 3.62 -19.60 -19.65
N TRP A 178 4.30 -20.67 -19.23
CA TRP A 178 5.38 -20.63 -18.23
C TRP A 178 6.61 -21.35 -18.81
N HIS A 179 7.68 -20.61 -19.13
CA HIS A 179 8.90 -21.17 -19.73
C HIS A 179 9.74 -21.93 -18.68
N SER A 180 9.30 -23.14 -18.33
CA SER A 180 9.94 -23.98 -17.33
C SER A 180 11.20 -24.68 -17.86
N LYS A 181 12.33 -23.96 -17.90
CA LYS A 181 13.69 -24.54 -17.94
C LYS A 181 14.70 -23.64 -17.20
N VAL A 182 15.67 -24.31 -16.54
CA VAL A 182 16.85 -23.76 -15.85
C VAL A 182 16.56 -22.93 -14.58
N GLY A 183 17.15 -23.33 -13.43
CA GLY A 183 17.01 -22.54 -12.18
C GLY A 183 17.76 -23.04 -10.93
N HIS A 184 18.08 -24.34 -10.86
CA HIS A 184 18.49 -25.07 -9.64
C HIS A 184 17.38 -25.15 -8.58
N SER A 185 17.06 -26.36 -8.15
CA SER A 185 16.12 -26.63 -7.07
C SER A 185 16.73 -26.23 -5.72
N TRP A 186 16.10 -25.26 -5.06
CA TRP A 186 16.39 -24.96 -3.67
C TRP A 186 15.51 -25.83 -2.77
N ARG A 187 15.97 -26.17 -1.57
CA ARG A 187 15.13 -26.81 -0.54
C ARG A 187 15.15 -26.02 0.78
N PRO A 188 14.04 -26.08 1.56
CA PRO A 188 14.07 -25.91 3.01
C PRO A 188 15.31 -26.57 3.64
N CYS A 189 16.05 -25.83 4.47
CA CYS A 189 17.23 -26.37 5.16
C CYS A 189 17.55 -25.63 6.47
N ILE A 190 16.57 -24.94 7.06
CA ILE A 190 16.83 -24.01 8.18
C ILE A 190 17.39 -24.77 9.39
N SER A 191 16.89 -25.98 9.65
CA SER A 191 17.41 -26.91 10.66
C SER A 191 18.91 -27.23 10.49
N LYS A 192 19.42 -27.32 9.26
CA LYS A 192 20.87 -27.51 8.98
C LYS A 192 21.70 -26.23 9.19
N LYS A 193 21.08 -25.06 9.39
CA LYS A 193 21.73 -23.75 9.57
C LYS A 193 21.65 -23.19 11.00
N LEU A 194 20.86 -23.83 11.87
CA LEU A 194 20.72 -23.44 13.27
C LEU A 194 21.46 -24.43 14.16
N THR A 195 22.45 -23.95 14.90
CA THR A 195 23.10 -24.75 15.95
C THR A 195 22.07 -25.09 17.04
N GLN A 196 22.03 -26.38 17.40
CA GLN A 196 21.36 -26.83 18.62
C GLN A 196 22.38 -26.72 19.76
N GLU A 197 22.20 -25.69 20.58
CA GLU A 197 23.01 -25.40 21.76
C GLU A 197 22.09 -25.51 22.97
N GLU A 198 22.60 -26.01 24.11
CA GLU A 198 21.89 -25.82 25.37
C GLU A 198 21.72 -24.32 25.63
N LEU A 199 20.47 -23.86 25.81
CA LEU A 199 20.20 -22.44 25.98
C LEU A 199 20.76 -22.00 27.36
N PRO A 200 21.69 -21.03 27.43
CA PRO A 200 22.20 -20.54 28.71
C PRO A 200 21.07 -19.88 29.53
N SER A 201 21.22 -19.80 30.85
CA SER A 201 20.19 -19.28 31.77
C SER A 201 19.58 -17.95 31.30
N SER A 202 18.25 -17.82 31.41
CA SER A 202 17.51 -16.68 30.84
C SER A 202 17.81 -15.36 31.55
N ASN A 203 18.06 -14.30 30.77
CA ASN A 203 18.28 -12.95 31.28
C ASN A 203 17.01 -12.25 31.80
N GLY A 204 15.84 -12.87 31.62
CA GLY A 204 14.54 -12.34 32.05
C GLY A 204 13.43 -12.56 31.01
N TYR A 205 12.26 -11.99 31.27
CA TYR A 205 11.05 -12.16 30.46
C TYR A 205 10.80 -10.98 29.50
N LEU A 206 10.57 -11.30 28.23
CA LEU A 206 10.23 -10.34 27.19
C LEU A 206 8.74 -10.48 26.82
N ILE A 207 7.96 -9.44 27.07
CA ILE A 207 6.55 -9.35 26.65
C ILE A 207 6.47 -8.41 25.44
N ILE A 208 5.83 -8.84 24.35
CA ILE A 208 5.61 -7.99 23.17
C ILE A 208 4.14 -7.93 22.79
N GLU A 209 3.73 -6.76 22.29
CA GLU A 209 2.35 -6.48 21.85
C GLU A 209 2.35 -6.20 20.35
N ALA A 210 2.14 -7.24 19.54
CA ALA A 210 2.16 -7.18 18.09
C ALA A 210 0.97 -6.36 17.55
N ASN A 211 1.24 -5.41 16.66
CA ASN A 211 0.23 -4.51 16.10
C ASN A 211 0.06 -4.70 14.58
N GLY A 212 -1.18 -4.58 14.12
CA GLY A 212 -1.60 -4.75 12.73
C GLY A 212 -2.46 -6.00 12.54
N GLY A 213 -2.72 -6.35 11.28
CA GLY A 213 -3.48 -7.56 10.91
C GLY A 213 -2.55 -8.75 10.71
N LEU A 214 -3.13 -9.94 10.48
CA LEU A 214 -2.43 -11.24 10.33
C LEU A 214 -0.96 -11.18 9.88
N ASN A 215 -0.66 -10.64 8.70
CA ASN A 215 0.69 -10.66 8.13
C ASN A 215 1.66 -9.62 8.76
N GLN A 216 1.13 -8.57 9.41
CA GLN A 216 1.92 -7.67 10.27
C GLN A 216 2.20 -8.32 11.63
N GLN A 217 1.25 -9.12 12.15
CA GLN A 217 1.44 -9.92 13.35
C GLN A 217 2.51 -10.99 13.10
N ARG A 218 2.46 -11.75 11.99
CA ARG A 218 3.53 -12.71 11.60
C ARG A 218 4.91 -12.06 11.57
N LEU A 219 5.07 -10.89 10.94
CA LEU A 219 6.32 -10.12 10.96
C LEU A 219 6.78 -9.81 12.40
N SER A 220 5.86 -9.31 13.22
CA SER A 220 6.14 -8.89 14.59
C SER A 220 6.52 -10.06 15.51
N ILE A 221 5.94 -11.24 15.30
CA ILE A 221 6.30 -12.47 16.03
C ILE A 221 7.70 -12.94 15.62
N CYS A 222 8.01 -12.94 14.32
CA CYS A 222 9.34 -13.33 13.83
C CYS A 222 10.45 -12.39 14.33
N ASP A 223 10.18 -11.08 14.36
CA ASP A 223 11.08 -10.09 14.98
C ASP A 223 11.18 -10.28 16.51
N ALA A 224 10.11 -10.71 17.19
CA ALA A 224 10.12 -10.93 18.64
C ALA A 224 10.93 -12.16 19.05
N VAL A 225 10.77 -13.30 18.36
CA VAL A 225 11.59 -14.50 18.59
C VAL A 225 13.07 -14.20 18.31
N ALA A 226 13.37 -13.45 17.25
CA ALA A 226 14.71 -12.97 16.95
C ALA A 226 15.29 -12.06 18.07
N VAL A 227 14.51 -11.12 18.58
CA VAL A 227 14.91 -10.24 19.70
C VAL A 227 15.09 -11.04 21.00
N ALA A 228 14.26 -12.04 21.27
CA ALA A 228 14.41 -12.92 22.43
C ALA A 228 15.76 -13.68 22.40
N ARG A 229 16.16 -14.25 21.26
CA ARG A 229 17.50 -14.86 21.11
C ARG A 229 18.63 -13.84 21.23
N ILE A 230 18.50 -12.64 20.65
CA ILE A 230 19.50 -11.55 20.77
C ILE A 230 19.71 -11.13 22.23
N LEU A 231 18.66 -11.17 23.05
CA LEU A 231 18.70 -10.81 24.47
C LEU A 231 18.98 -12.00 25.40
N ASN A 232 19.02 -13.23 24.88
CA ASN A 232 18.91 -14.47 25.66
C ASN A 232 17.79 -14.40 26.71
N ALA A 233 16.60 -13.99 26.28
CA ALA A 233 15.42 -13.78 27.10
C ALA A 233 14.38 -14.89 26.88
N THR A 234 13.55 -15.14 27.89
CA THR A 234 12.33 -15.94 27.75
C THR A 234 11.26 -15.09 27.10
N LEU A 235 10.76 -15.49 25.93
CA LEU A 235 9.62 -14.84 25.27
C LEU A 235 8.32 -15.28 25.94
N VAL A 236 7.48 -14.33 26.35
CA VAL A 236 6.07 -14.63 26.64
C VAL A 236 5.30 -14.62 25.32
N THR A 237 4.35 -15.55 25.13
CA THR A 237 3.56 -15.66 23.89
C THR A 237 3.07 -14.28 23.42
N PRO A 238 3.36 -13.87 22.16
CA PRO A 238 3.01 -12.56 21.64
C PRO A 238 1.53 -12.17 21.81
N MET A 239 1.30 -11.06 22.52
CA MET A 239 -0.02 -10.47 22.66
C MET A 239 -0.40 -9.71 21.40
N PHE A 240 -1.68 -9.71 21.01
CA PHE A 240 -2.17 -8.96 19.85
C PHE A 240 -2.90 -7.69 20.27
N HIS A 241 -2.52 -6.56 19.69
CA HIS A 241 -3.14 -5.26 19.94
C HIS A 241 -4.49 -5.14 19.20
N LEU A 242 -5.58 -4.95 19.95
CA LEU A 242 -6.90 -4.69 19.38
C LEU A 242 -6.91 -3.30 18.71
N ASN A 243 -6.71 -3.26 17.40
CA ASN A 243 -6.65 -2.01 16.65
C ASN A 243 -8.00 -1.62 16.02
N SER A 244 -8.17 -0.32 15.75
CA SER A 244 -9.42 0.27 15.28
C SER A 244 -9.82 -0.08 13.83
N VAL A 245 -8.89 -0.65 13.05
CA VAL A 245 -9.03 -0.96 11.62
C VAL A 245 -9.53 -2.39 11.44
N TRP A 246 -8.80 -3.37 11.98
CA TRP A 246 -9.14 -4.80 11.86
C TRP A 246 -10.22 -5.22 12.85
N ARG A 247 -10.28 -4.53 14.01
CA ARG A 247 -11.20 -4.77 15.15
C ARG A 247 -11.25 -6.22 15.65
N ASP A 248 -10.19 -6.96 15.33
CA ASP A 248 -10.07 -8.37 15.65
C ASP A 248 -9.59 -8.54 17.09
N LYS A 249 -10.37 -9.27 17.89
CA LYS A 249 -10.10 -9.49 19.32
C LYS A 249 -9.30 -10.77 19.62
N SER A 250 -8.98 -11.54 18.57
CA SER A 250 -8.25 -12.82 18.66
C SER A 250 -6.94 -12.73 19.45
N LYS A 251 -6.61 -13.83 20.11
CA LYS A 251 -5.33 -14.10 20.78
C LYS A 251 -4.43 -14.94 19.88
N PHE A 252 -3.23 -15.25 20.38
CA PHE A 252 -2.27 -16.08 19.65
C PHE A 252 -2.86 -17.43 19.24
N GLY A 253 -3.37 -18.20 20.21
CA GLY A 253 -3.99 -19.52 19.99
C GLY A 253 -5.22 -19.53 19.08
N ASP A 254 -5.94 -18.41 18.92
CA ASP A 254 -7.08 -18.32 18.00
C ASP A 254 -6.65 -18.34 16.52
N ILE A 255 -5.40 -17.92 16.24
CA ILE A 255 -4.85 -17.71 14.89
C ILE A 255 -3.73 -18.72 14.57
N PHE A 256 -2.85 -18.97 15.53
CA PHE A 256 -1.68 -19.83 15.39
C PHE A 256 -1.73 -20.98 16.39
N ASP A 257 -1.10 -22.09 16.03
CA ASP A 257 -0.93 -23.23 16.91
C ASP A 257 0.14 -22.91 17.97
N GLU A 258 -0.29 -22.47 19.16
CA GLU A 258 0.63 -22.02 20.22
C GLU A 258 1.55 -23.14 20.71
N GLU A 259 1.03 -24.36 20.82
CA GLU A 259 1.80 -25.49 21.34
C GLU A 259 2.88 -25.92 20.36
N TYR A 260 2.51 -26.08 19.09
CA TYR A 260 3.45 -26.36 18.02
C TYR A 260 4.47 -25.22 17.82
N PHE A 261 4.07 -23.96 18.00
CA PHE A 261 4.96 -22.80 17.94
C PHE A 261 6.01 -22.82 19.07
N ILE A 262 5.61 -23.16 20.30
CA ILE A 262 6.53 -23.32 21.43
C ILE A 262 7.46 -24.51 21.19
N ASP A 263 6.92 -25.68 20.82
CA ASP A 263 7.72 -26.90 20.65
C ASP A 263 8.73 -26.80 19.52
N SER A 264 8.33 -26.22 18.38
CA SER A 264 9.21 -25.99 17.21
C SER A 264 10.41 -25.11 17.53
N LEU A 265 10.30 -24.21 18.53
CA LEU A 265 11.32 -23.21 18.84
C LEU A 265 12.11 -23.50 20.13
N LYS A 266 11.74 -24.54 20.90
CA LYS A 266 12.29 -24.84 22.24
C LYS A 266 13.82 -24.96 22.31
N ASN A 267 14.45 -25.49 21.26
CA ASN A 267 15.91 -25.66 21.15
C ASN A 267 16.66 -24.36 20.77
N HIS A 268 15.95 -23.26 20.53
CA HIS A 268 16.52 -22.01 20.00
C HIS A 268 16.09 -20.77 20.80
N VAL A 269 14.87 -20.75 21.36
CA VAL A 269 14.33 -19.69 22.23
C VAL A 269 13.43 -20.31 23.29
N ARG A 270 13.56 -19.90 24.55
CA ARG A 270 12.57 -20.25 25.59
C ARG A 270 11.30 -19.45 25.36
N ILE A 271 10.16 -20.14 25.25
CA ILE A 271 8.84 -19.51 25.09
C ILE A 271 7.91 -20.04 26.19
N VAL A 272 7.13 -19.15 26.82
CA VAL A 272 6.13 -19.48 27.85
C VAL A 272 4.79 -18.84 27.49
N ARG A 273 3.67 -19.55 27.73
CA ARG A 273 2.31 -19.07 27.40
C ARG A 273 1.95 -17.78 28.16
N GLN A 274 2.39 -17.69 29.41
CA GLN A 274 2.20 -16.55 30.31
C GLN A 274 3.44 -16.35 31.18
N LEU A 275 3.52 -15.22 31.90
CA LEU A 275 4.53 -15.04 32.94
C LEU A 275 4.31 -16.07 34.06
N PRO A 276 5.38 -16.67 34.62
CA PRO A 276 5.28 -17.45 35.85
C PRO A 276 4.73 -16.60 37.01
N GLU A 277 4.03 -17.24 37.92
CA GLU A 277 3.30 -16.58 39.01
C GLU A 277 4.23 -15.77 39.95
N ASP A 278 5.40 -16.32 40.29
CA ASP A 278 6.44 -15.63 41.08
C ASP A 278 6.99 -14.38 40.38
N VAL A 279 7.00 -14.38 39.04
CA VAL A 279 7.44 -13.25 38.21
C VAL A 279 6.33 -12.19 38.18
N PHE A 280 5.08 -12.63 38.07
CA PHE A 280 3.92 -11.75 37.92
C PHE A 280 3.54 -11.03 39.22
N GLN A 281 3.68 -11.71 40.36
CA GLN A 281 3.45 -11.14 41.70
C GLN A 281 4.44 -10.00 42.02
N ARG A 282 5.67 -10.05 41.48
CA ARG A 282 6.66 -8.95 41.57
C ARG A 282 6.28 -7.70 40.78
N PHE A 283 5.16 -7.72 40.04
CA PHE A 283 4.58 -6.59 39.32
C PHE A 283 3.09 -6.40 39.68
N ASP A 284 2.72 -6.67 40.93
CA ASP A 284 1.36 -6.50 41.46
C ASP A 284 0.27 -7.27 40.68
N ASN A 285 0.65 -8.39 40.05
CA ASN A 285 -0.18 -9.14 39.10
C ASN A 285 -0.75 -8.26 37.96
N ASN A 286 0.04 -7.27 37.48
CA ASN A 286 -0.38 -6.30 36.49
C ASN A 286 0.69 -6.05 35.41
N LEU A 287 0.37 -6.42 34.15
CA LEU A 287 1.21 -6.16 32.97
C LEU A 287 1.45 -4.66 32.67
N SER A 288 0.75 -3.77 33.38
CA SER A 288 0.94 -2.32 33.32
C SER A 288 2.06 -1.82 34.25
N SER A 289 2.33 -2.54 35.35
CA SER A 289 3.45 -2.27 36.26
C SER A 289 4.80 -2.65 35.62
N ILE A 290 4.80 -3.58 34.65
CA ILE A 290 5.99 -3.93 33.86
C ILE A 290 6.35 -2.79 32.90
N VAL A 291 7.59 -2.30 33.00
CA VAL A 291 8.09 -1.16 32.22
C VAL A 291 7.99 -1.41 30.72
N ASN A 292 7.21 -0.56 30.03
CA ASN A 292 7.07 -0.56 28.58
C ASN A 292 8.18 0.27 27.90
N LEU A 293 9.14 -0.41 27.29
CA LEU A 293 10.25 0.21 26.55
C LEU A 293 9.79 0.62 25.14
N ARG A 294 9.66 1.93 24.89
CA ARG A 294 9.35 2.48 23.56
C ARG A 294 10.56 2.44 22.63
N VAL A 295 10.62 1.41 21.79
CA VAL A 295 11.65 1.23 20.77
C VAL A 295 11.21 1.81 19.41
N LYS A 296 12.16 2.36 18.64
CA LYS A 296 11.92 2.83 17.26
C LYS A 296 11.79 1.63 16.29
N ALA A 297 11.31 1.88 15.08
CA ALA A 297 11.35 0.89 14.00
C ALA A 297 12.79 0.64 13.51
N TRP A 298 13.02 -0.53 12.90
CA TRP A 298 14.25 -0.91 12.18
C TRP A 298 15.56 -0.80 12.98
N LEU A 299 15.54 -1.15 14.26
CA LEU A 299 16.73 -1.13 15.12
C LEU A 299 17.67 -2.31 14.86
N THR A 300 18.97 -2.11 15.04
CA THR A 300 19.98 -3.17 14.92
C THR A 300 19.97 -4.12 16.13
N SER A 301 20.43 -5.36 15.96
CA SER A 301 20.65 -6.31 17.06
C SER A 301 21.52 -5.70 18.18
N SER A 302 22.55 -4.92 17.79
CA SER A 302 23.43 -4.21 18.73
C SER A 302 22.72 -3.12 19.55
N HIS A 303 21.60 -2.56 19.09
CA HIS A 303 20.80 -1.63 19.89
C HIS A 303 20.08 -2.35 21.03
N TYR A 304 19.52 -3.54 20.78
CA TYR A 304 18.87 -4.36 21.80
C TYR A 304 19.85 -4.72 22.92
N VAL A 305 21.05 -5.21 22.57
CA VAL A 305 22.12 -5.50 23.55
C VAL A 305 22.55 -4.24 24.31
N LYS A 306 22.68 -3.08 23.66
CA LYS A 306 23.17 -1.84 24.31
C LYS A 306 22.11 -1.03 25.06
N LYS A 307 20.81 -1.28 24.89
CA LYS A 307 19.72 -0.43 25.45
C LYS A 307 18.55 -1.19 26.06
N VAL A 308 18.27 -2.42 25.63
CA VAL A 308 17.17 -3.24 26.16
C VAL A 308 17.70 -4.26 27.16
N LEU A 309 18.82 -4.95 26.87
CA LEU A 309 19.40 -5.95 27.77
C LEU A 309 19.71 -5.42 29.18
N PRO A 310 20.32 -4.23 29.37
CA PRO A 310 20.58 -3.73 30.73
C PRO A 310 19.29 -3.46 31.50
N ARG A 311 18.22 -3.02 30.81
CA ARG A 311 16.89 -2.81 31.40
C ARG A 311 16.22 -4.14 31.78
N LEU A 312 16.37 -5.17 30.95
CA LEU A 312 15.90 -6.52 31.24
C LEU A 312 16.59 -7.11 32.46
N LEU A 313 17.92 -7.03 32.53
CA LEU A 313 18.70 -7.55 33.66
C LEU A 313 18.37 -6.85 34.99
N THR A 314 18.15 -5.53 34.99
CA THR A 314 17.77 -4.81 36.23
C THR A 314 16.34 -5.10 36.70
N MET A 315 15.41 -5.40 35.79
CA MET A 315 13.98 -5.50 36.14
C MET A 315 13.41 -6.91 36.09
N GLY A 316 14.13 -7.90 35.54
CA GLY A 316 13.67 -9.28 35.39
C GLY A 316 12.59 -9.50 34.31
N ALA A 317 11.78 -8.49 33.99
CA ALA A 317 10.86 -8.48 32.86
C ALA A 317 10.77 -7.11 32.19
N VAL A 318 10.53 -7.08 30.87
CA VAL A 318 10.25 -5.84 30.12
C VAL A 318 9.12 -6.05 29.11
N ARG A 319 8.30 -5.02 28.91
CA ARG A 319 7.30 -4.97 27.84
C ARG A 319 7.78 -4.10 26.69
N ILE A 320 7.43 -4.45 25.46
CA ILE A 320 7.67 -3.62 24.27
C ILE A 320 6.37 -3.51 23.48
N ALA A 321 5.68 -2.37 23.62
CA ALA A 321 4.36 -2.12 23.03
C ALA A 321 4.23 -0.68 22.49
N PRO A 322 3.78 -0.48 21.23
CA PRO A 322 3.45 -1.49 20.23
C PRO A 322 4.69 -2.04 19.51
N PHE A 323 4.66 -3.32 19.16
CA PHE A 323 5.70 -4.03 18.41
C PHE A 323 5.27 -4.22 16.95
N SER A 324 5.97 -3.56 16.03
CA SER A 324 5.81 -3.70 14.58
C SER A 324 7.05 -3.16 13.86
N ASN A 325 7.64 -3.94 12.96
CA ASN A 325 8.90 -3.62 12.23
C ASN A 325 10.03 -3.10 13.15
N ARG A 326 10.29 -3.77 14.28
CA ARG A 326 11.22 -3.25 15.30
C ARG A 326 12.67 -3.68 15.09
N LEU A 327 12.93 -4.84 14.47
CA LEU A 327 14.28 -5.32 14.17
C LEU A 327 14.62 -5.08 12.68
N ALA A 328 15.82 -4.57 12.40
CA ALA A 328 16.28 -4.26 11.05
C ALA A 328 16.27 -5.49 10.11
N HIS A 329 16.19 -5.26 8.79
CA HIS A 329 16.39 -6.32 7.80
C HIS A 329 17.82 -6.90 7.83
N ALA A 330 18.82 -6.11 8.23
CA ALA A 330 20.17 -6.59 8.49
C ALA A 330 20.28 -7.18 9.91
N ALA A 331 20.53 -8.49 9.99
CA ALA A 331 20.82 -9.23 11.22
C ALA A 331 21.80 -10.38 10.91
N PRO A 332 22.50 -10.94 11.91
CA PRO A 332 23.41 -12.08 11.72
C PRO A 332 22.72 -13.33 11.16
N SER A 333 23.47 -14.20 10.46
CA SER A 333 22.90 -15.35 9.74
C SER A 333 22.04 -16.28 10.61
N SER A 334 22.46 -16.56 11.85
CA SER A 334 21.68 -17.36 12.81
C SER A 334 20.35 -16.71 13.20
N ILE A 335 20.31 -15.38 13.31
CA ILE A 335 19.08 -14.62 13.58
C ILE A 335 18.16 -14.58 12.35
N GLN A 336 18.71 -14.54 11.13
CA GLN A 336 17.90 -14.69 9.92
C GLN A 336 17.34 -16.10 9.80
N GLY A 337 18.14 -17.14 10.07
CA GLY A 337 17.67 -18.54 10.14
C GLY A 337 16.51 -18.70 11.14
N LEU A 338 16.64 -18.12 12.34
CA LEU A 338 15.57 -18.15 13.34
C LEU A 338 14.29 -17.41 12.88
N ARG A 339 14.41 -16.27 12.19
CA ARG A 339 13.28 -15.58 11.53
C ARG A 339 12.64 -16.44 10.44
N CYS A 340 13.44 -17.15 9.63
CA CYS A 340 12.94 -18.09 8.63
C CYS A 340 12.14 -19.21 9.30
N MET A 341 12.71 -19.86 10.32
CA MET A 341 12.09 -20.97 11.05
C MET A 341 10.77 -20.53 11.66
N THR A 342 10.77 -19.36 12.30
CA THR A 342 9.57 -18.77 12.90
C THR A 342 8.47 -18.55 11.85
N ASN A 343 8.81 -17.99 10.67
CA ASN A 343 7.81 -17.61 9.66
C ASN A 343 7.26 -18.79 8.82
N PHE A 344 8.13 -19.73 8.45
CA PHE A 344 7.82 -20.78 7.48
C PHE A 344 7.55 -22.15 8.12
N GLU A 345 8.05 -22.39 9.33
CA GLU A 345 7.92 -23.69 10.01
C GLU A 345 7.06 -23.56 11.27
N ALA A 346 7.44 -22.74 12.25
CA ALA A 346 6.77 -22.68 13.56
C ALA A 346 5.40 -21.96 13.55
N LEU A 347 5.20 -20.91 12.73
CA LEU A 347 3.92 -20.18 12.64
C LEU A 347 2.87 -20.89 11.79
N ARG A 348 2.53 -22.12 12.18
CA ARG A 348 1.36 -22.90 11.73
C ARG A 348 0.07 -22.23 12.21
N PHE A 349 -0.98 -22.23 11.38
CA PHE A 349 -2.30 -21.74 11.81
C PHE A 349 -2.95 -22.70 12.82
N SER A 350 -3.83 -22.16 13.67
CA SER A 350 -4.58 -22.95 14.65
C SER A 350 -5.44 -24.03 13.97
N GLU A 351 -5.65 -25.14 14.67
CA GLU A 351 -6.34 -26.32 14.13
C GLU A 351 -7.69 -26.00 13.45
N PRO A 352 -8.60 -25.18 14.03
CA PRO A 352 -9.87 -24.84 13.38
C PRO A 352 -9.70 -24.08 12.05
N ILE A 353 -8.69 -23.20 11.95
CA ILE A 353 -8.38 -22.49 10.69
C ILE A 353 -7.85 -23.49 9.66
N ARG A 354 -6.89 -24.32 10.06
CA ARG A 354 -6.23 -25.30 9.20
C ARG A 354 -7.25 -26.31 8.64
N THR A 355 -8.05 -26.92 9.50
CA THR A 355 -9.04 -27.95 9.15
C THR A 355 -10.16 -27.42 8.23
N LEU A 356 -10.54 -26.13 8.33
CA LEU A 356 -11.46 -25.53 7.35
C LEU A 356 -10.74 -25.16 6.04
N ALA A 357 -9.54 -24.59 6.12
CA ALA A 357 -8.78 -24.18 4.95
C ALA A 357 -8.40 -25.37 4.04
N GLU A 358 -8.03 -26.51 4.62
CA GLU A 358 -7.77 -27.76 3.90
C GLU A 358 -9.02 -28.22 3.15
N LYS A 359 -10.18 -28.28 3.82
CA LYS A 359 -11.47 -28.58 3.16
C LYS A 359 -11.79 -27.62 2.02
N MET A 360 -11.48 -26.33 2.15
CA MET A 360 -11.67 -25.34 1.08
C MET A 360 -10.74 -25.62 -0.12
N VAL A 361 -9.47 -25.96 0.13
CA VAL A 361 -8.49 -26.35 -0.90
C VAL A 361 -8.94 -27.63 -1.63
N ASP A 362 -9.40 -28.64 -0.90
CA ASP A 362 -9.90 -29.89 -1.49
C ASP A 362 -11.15 -29.65 -2.34
N ARG A 363 -12.07 -28.79 -1.88
CA ARG A 363 -13.28 -28.42 -2.63
C ARG A 363 -12.97 -27.69 -3.92
N VAL A 364 -12.07 -26.70 -3.93
CA VAL A 364 -11.69 -26.01 -5.18
C VAL A 364 -10.90 -26.94 -6.11
N LYS A 365 -9.98 -27.77 -5.59
CA LYS A 365 -9.28 -28.78 -6.41
C LYS A 365 -10.25 -29.79 -7.02
N LYS A 366 -11.23 -30.29 -6.27
CA LYS A 366 -12.26 -31.22 -6.76
C LYS A 366 -13.15 -30.58 -7.85
N ARG A 367 -13.50 -29.31 -7.73
CA ARG A 367 -14.29 -28.57 -8.75
C ARG A 367 -13.48 -28.21 -10.00
N SER A 368 -12.15 -28.16 -9.92
CA SER A 368 -11.25 -27.63 -10.96
C SER A 368 -10.40 -28.68 -11.70
N GLY A 369 -10.68 -29.97 -11.52
CA GLY A 369 -9.83 -31.03 -12.09
C GLY A 369 -8.41 -31.05 -11.49
N GLY A 370 -8.26 -30.54 -10.26
CA GLY A 370 -7.03 -30.54 -9.48
C GLY A 370 -6.18 -29.27 -9.58
N LYS A 371 -6.47 -28.33 -10.49
CA LYS A 371 -5.66 -27.11 -10.70
C LYS A 371 -6.49 -25.83 -10.72
N TYR A 372 -6.04 -24.79 -10.03
CA TYR A 372 -6.74 -23.51 -9.97
C TYR A 372 -5.78 -22.32 -9.81
N ILE A 373 -6.22 -21.14 -10.25
CA ILE A 373 -5.53 -19.88 -9.96
C ILE A 373 -6.20 -19.19 -8.77
N SER A 374 -5.42 -18.40 -8.03
CA SER A 374 -5.94 -17.60 -6.93
C SER A 374 -5.58 -16.12 -7.08
N VAL A 375 -6.51 -15.24 -6.75
CA VAL A 375 -6.43 -13.79 -6.98
C VAL A 375 -6.67 -13.05 -5.67
N HIS A 376 -5.63 -12.41 -5.12
CA HIS A 376 -5.77 -11.47 -4.01
C HIS A 376 -6.21 -10.10 -4.55
N LEU A 377 -7.51 -9.81 -4.43
CA LEU A 377 -8.22 -8.71 -5.08
C LEU A 377 -8.56 -7.59 -4.08
N ARG A 378 -7.64 -6.62 -3.94
CA ARG A 378 -7.85 -5.45 -3.06
C ARG A 378 -8.64 -4.33 -3.76
N PHE A 379 -9.95 -4.53 -3.91
CA PHE A 379 -10.92 -3.56 -4.45
C PHE A 379 -12.06 -3.25 -3.46
N GLU A 380 -11.75 -3.19 -2.16
CA GLU A 380 -12.69 -2.83 -1.09
C GLU A 380 -12.82 -1.30 -0.93
N GLU A 381 -13.87 -0.86 -0.23
CA GLU A 381 -14.19 0.58 -0.02
C GLU A 381 -13.00 1.39 0.52
N ASP A 382 -12.22 0.82 1.46
CA ASP A 382 -11.03 1.48 2.04
C ASP A 382 -9.97 1.77 0.98
N MET A 383 -9.64 0.77 0.16
CA MET A 383 -8.62 0.87 -0.88
C MET A 383 -9.05 1.77 -2.03
N VAL A 384 -10.32 1.68 -2.45
CA VAL A 384 -10.90 2.50 -3.51
C VAL A 384 -10.93 3.97 -3.05
N ALA A 385 -11.46 4.26 -1.86
CA ALA A 385 -11.53 5.62 -1.31
C ALA A 385 -10.15 6.24 -1.06
N PHE A 386 -9.23 5.50 -0.42
CA PHE A 386 -7.87 5.97 -0.14
C PHE A 386 -7.08 6.29 -1.41
N SER A 387 -7.32 5.57 -2.50
CA SER A 387 -6.60 5.75 -3.76
C SER A 387 -6.82 7.13 -4.39
N CYS A 388 -7.97 7.78 -4.13
CA CYS A 388 -8.41 8.99 -4.82
C CYS A 388 -8.47 8.84 -6.36
N CYS A 389 -8.67 7.62 -6.87
CA CYS A 389 -8.90 7.35 -8.28
C CYS A 389 -10.38 7.53 -8.64
N THR A 390 -10.63 7.91 -9.89
CA THR A 390 -11.96 7.95 -10.51
C THR A 390 -12.22 6.67 -11.29
N TYR A 391 -13.44 6.14 -11.19
CA TYR A 391 -13.95 5.01 -11.99
C TYR A 391 -15.21 5.48 -12.75
N ASP A 392 -16.02 4.54 -13.24
CA ASP A 392 -17.25 4.78 -14.02
C ASP A 392 -18.50 5.05 -13.15
N GLY A 393 -18.37 5.37 -11.87
CA GLY A 393 -19.50 5.70 -10.99
C GLY A 393 -19.88 7.20 -10.91
N GLY A 394 -19.17 8.07 -11.61
CA GLY A 394 -19.51 9.50 -11.75
C GLY A 394 -19.49 10.31 -10.44
N ASP A 395 -20.25 11.41 -10.41
CA ASP A 395 -20.31 12.29 -9.22
C ASP A 395 -21.05 11.68 -8.01
N GLU A 396 -21.76 10.55 -8.17
CA GLU A 396 -22.29 9.77 -7.04
C GLU A 396 -21.18 9.00 -6.32
N GLU A 397 -20.46 8.11 -7.04
CA GLU A 397 -19.31 7.37 -6.52
C GLU A 397 -18.25 8.30 -5.93
N LYS A 398 -17.97 9.42 -6.61
CA LYS A 398 -17.03 10.44 -6.11
C LYS A 398 -17.43 10.93 -4.71
N ARG A 399 -18.71 11.27 -4.49
CA ARG A 399 -19.24 11.72 -3.20
C ARG A 399 -19.19 10.60 -2.15
N GLU A 400 -19.64 9.39 -2.47
CA GLU A 400 -19.54 8.24 -1.55
C GLU A 400 -18.10 7.99 -1.07
N LEU A 401 -17.14 8.10 -2.00
CA LEU A 401 -15.73 7.89 -1.72
C LEU A 401 -15.08 9.08 -1.00
N ASP A 402 -15.60 10.31 -1.15
CA ASP A 402 -15.21 11.46 -0.31
C ASP A 402 -15.74 11.31 1.12
N ASP A 403 -17.00 10.87 1.30
CA ASP A 403 -17.54 10.53 2.62
C ASP A 403 -16.76 9.38 3.27
N ALA A 404 -16.33 8.38 2.48
CA ALA A 404 -15.44 7.32 2.95
C ALA A 404 -14.05 7.84 3.35
N ARG A 405 -13.48 8.78 2.58
CA ARG A 405 -12.21 9.45 2.89
C ARG A 405 -12.27 10.21 4.21
N GLU A 406 -13.36 10.93 4.46
CA GLU A 406 -13.51 11.73 5.68
C GLU A 406 -13.90 10.88 6.90
N ARG A 407 -14.78 9.87 6.74
CA ARG A 407 -15.03 8.85 7.79
C ARG A 407 -13.76 8.13 8.22
N GLY A 408 -12.95 7.69 7.26
CA GLY A 408 -11.77 6.86 7.50
C GLY A 408 -10.53 7.62 7.99
N TRP A 409 -10.28 8.83 7.45
CA TRP A 409 -9.02 9.55 7.68
C TRP A 409 -9.16 11.03 8.04
N ARG A 410 -10.36 11.54 8.33
CA ARG A 410 -10.65 12.84 8.99
C ARG A 410 -9.78 14.01 8.51
N GLY A 411 -10.11 14.59 7.37
CA GLY A 411 -9.43 15.75 6.80
C GLY A 411 -8.07 15.46 6.18
N LYS A 412 -7.56 14.21 6.20
CA LYS A 412 -6.28 13.84 5.55
C LYS A 412 -6.22 14.22 4.07
N PHE A 413 -7.35 14.15 3.39
CA PHE A 413 -7.49 14.43 1.96
C PHE A 413 -7.89 15.88 1.69
N ASN A 414 -8.66 16.49 2.59
CA ASN A 414 -9.18 17.86 2.47
C ASN A 414 -8.29 18.94 3.13
N LYS A 415 -6.99 18.66 3.37
CA LYS A 415 -6.04 19.66 3.91
C LYS A 415 -5.80 20.80 2.91
N THR A 416 -5.80 22.04 3.40
CA THR A 416 -5.46 23.25 2.61
C THR A 416 -4.16 23.07 1.82
N GLY A 417 -4.18 23.39 0.53
CA GLY A 417 -3.03 23.24 -0.38
C GLY A 417 -2.83 21.82 -0.95
N ARG A 418 -3.56 20.80 -0.49
CA ARG A 418 -3.46 19.43 -1.03
C ARG A 418 -4.22 19.28 -2.35
N VAL A 419 -3.51 19.29 -3.48
CA VAL A 419 -4.10 19.04 -4.80
C VAL A 419 -4.09 17.54 -5.14
N ILE A 420 -5.27 16.93 -5.17
CA ILE A 420 -5.47 15.56 -5.65
C ILE A 420 -5.52 15.57 -7.19
N LYS A 421 -4.84 14.61 -7.83
CA LYS A 421 -4.75 14.49 -9.30
C LYS A 421 -5.03 13.05 -9.76
N PRO A 422 -6.32 12.64 -9.90
CA PRO A 422 -6.70 11.24 -10.14
C PRO A 422 -6.00 10.62 -11.37
N ALA A 423 -5.92 11.36 -12.47
CA ALA A 423 -5.21 10.93 -13.69
C ALA A 423 -3.74 10.58 -13.42
N ALA A 424 -3.01 11.46 -12.74
CA ALA A 424 -1.61 11.22 -12.39
C ALA A 424 -1.47 10.04 -11.41
N ILE A 425 -2.42 9.81 -10.51
CA ILE A 425 -2.43 8.66 -9.61
C ILE A 425 -2.63 7.36 -10.41
N ARG A 426 -3.59 7.34 -11.36
CA ARG A 426 -3.87 6.19 -12.23
C ARG A 426 -2.69 5.85 -13.14
N MET A 427 -2.14 6.83 -13.86
CA MET A 427 -0.99 6.61 -14.76
C MET A 427 0.30 6.26 -14.02
N ASN A 428 0.45 6.63 -12.74
CA ASN A 428 1.54 6.15 -11.89
C ASN A 428 1.32 4.74 -11.33
N GLY A 429 0.22 4.08 -11.67
CA GLY A 429 -0.12 2.73 -11.21
C GLY A 429 -0.49 2.68 -9.73
N LYS A 430 -1.05 3.75 -9.15
CA LYS A 430 -1.40 3.79 -7.72
C LYS A 430 -2.82 3.30 -7.41
N CYS A 431 -3.74 3.26 -8.39
CA CYS A 431 -5.10 2.74 -8.15
C CYS A 431 -5.12 1.24 -7.82
N PRO A 432 -6.13 0.77 -7.05
CA PRO A 432 -6.76 -0.55 -7.22
C PRO A 432 -6.94 -0.91 -8.70
N LEU A 433 -6.81 -2.20 -9.03
CA LEU A 433 -7.30 -2.73 -10.31
C LEU A 433 -8.73 -3.21 -10.07
N SER A 434 -9.68 -2.80 -10.92
CA SER A 434 -11.05 -3.30 -10.82
C SER A 434 -11.15 -4.77 -11.23
N PRO A 435 -12.21 -5.50 -10.85
CA PRO A 435 -12.35 -6.90 -11.26
C PRO A 435 -12.49 -7.04 -12.80
N LEU A 436 -13.06 -6.03 -13.47
CA LEU A 436 -13.06 -5.86 -14.93
C LEU A 436 -11.64 -5.85 -15.52
N GLU A 437 -10.75 -5.01 -14.98
CA GLU A 437 -9.35 -4.89 -15.42
C GLU A 437 -8.55 -6.18 -15.15
N VAL A 438 -8.82 -6.83 -14.02
CA VAL A 438 -8.24 -8.13 -13.67
C VAL A 438 -8.71 -9.23 -14.64
N GLY A 439 -10.00 -9.25 -15.00
CA GLY A 439 -10.55 -10.19 -15.97
C GLY A 439 -9.88 -10.07 -17.34
N MET A 440 -9.81 -8.85 -17.90
CA MET A 440 -9.11 -8.58 -19.16
C MET A 440 -7.63 -9.00 -19.10
N MET A 441 -6.94 -8.70 -17.99
CA MET A 441 -5.55 -9.09 -17.79
C MET A 441 -5.37 -10.61 -17.80
N LEU A 442 -6.21 -11.35 -17.08
CA LEU A 442 -6.12 -12.81 -16.99
C LEU A 442 -6.45 -13.49 -18.33
N ASN A 443 -7.46 -13.00 -19.05
CA ASN A 443 -7.79 -13.54 -20.37
C ASN A 443 -6.70 -13.28 -21.41
N ALA A 444 -6.11 -12.08 -21.43
CA ALA A 444 -4.93 -11.79 -22.26
C ALA A 444 -3.66 -12.54 -21.83
N MET A 445 -3.55 -12.99 -20.58
CA MET A 445 -2.49 -13.93 -20.14
C MET A 445 -2.75 -15.38 -20.61
N GLY A 446 -3.96 -15.67 -21.11
CA GLY A 446 -4.36 -16.98 -21.65
C GLY A 446 -5.28 -17.80 -20.75
N PHE A 447 -5.67 -17.30 -19.57
CA PHE A 447 -6.67 -17.98 -18.74
C PHE A 447 -8.07 -17.75 -19.30
N ASP A 448 -8.81 -18.82 -19.54
CA ASP A 448 -10.14 -18.77 -20.18
C ASP A 448 -11.28 -19.10 -19.21
N ASN A 449 -12.50 -19.20 -19.75
CA ASN A 449 -13.71 -19.56 -19.01
C ASN A 449 -13.70 -20.98 -18.41
N THR A 450 -12.76 -21.85 -18.80
CA THR A 450 -12.54 -23.17 -18.19
C THR A 450 -11.62 -23.11 -16.97
N THR A 451 -10.94 -21.98 -16.75
CA THR A 451 -10.03 -21.79 -15.61
C THR A 451 -10.81 -21.49 -14.33
N THR A 452 -10.68 -22.34 -13.31
CA THR A 452 -11.22 -22.05 -11.97
C THR A 452 -10.40 -20.95 -11.28
N VAL A 453 -11.09 -19.92 -10.78
CA VAL A 453 -10.49 -18.71 -10.19
C VAL A 453 -10.96 -18.53 -8.75
N TYR A 454 -10.09 -18.76 -7.77
CA TYR A 454 -10.37 -18.40 -6.38
C TYR A 454 -10.09 -16.91 -6.13
N VAL A 455 -11.03 -16.17 -5.54
CA VAL A 455 -10.87 -14.75 -5.20
C VAL A 455 -10.76 -14.56 -3.69
N ALA A 456 -9.56 -14.23 -3.23
CA ALA A 456 -9.26 -13.80 -1.86
C ALA A 456 -9.48 -12.28 -1.75
N ALA A 457 -10.50 -11.87 -1.01
CA ALA A 457 -10.87 -10.47 -0.84
C ALA A 457 -11.72 -10.21 0.42
N GLY A 458 -11.64 -8.97 0.92
CA GLY A 458 -12.64 -8.42 1.83
C GLY A 458 -13.95 -8.06 1.10
N LYS A 459 -14.71 -7.12 1.66
CA LYS A 459 -15.96 -6.63 1.04
C LYS A 459 -15.63 -5.72 -0.16
N ILE A 460 -15.66 -6.28 -1.37
CA ILE A 460 -15.50 -5.55 -2.64
C ILE A 460 -16.50 -4.37 -2.70
N TYR A 461 -16.01 -3.19 -3.09
CA TYR A 461 -16.83 -2.00 -3.30
C TYR A 461 -17.85 -2.23 -4.43
N LYS A 462 -19.13 -1.93 -4.18
CA LYS A 462 -20.27 -2.20 -5.10
C LYS A 462 -20.15 -3.59 -5.78
N ALA A 463 -19.97 -4.64 -4.96
CA ALA A 463 -19.55 -5.98 -5.37
C ALA A 463 -20.36 -6.61 -6.51
N GLU A 464 -21.66 -6.38 -6.58
CA GLU A 464 -22.53 -6.89 -7.65
C GLU A 464 -22.10 -6.35 -9.02
N ARG A 465 -22.18 -5.03 -9.21
CA ARG A 465 -21.69 -4.31 -10.41
C ARG A 465 -20.23 -4.68 -10.73
N ASN A 466 -19.34 -4.56 -9.74
CA ASN A 466 -17.90 -4.65 -10.01
C ASN A 466 -17.41 -6.08 -10.29
N MET A 467 -18.01 -7.12 -9.71
CA MET A 467 -17.62 -8.52 -9.98
C MET A 467 -18.29 -9.12 -11.21
N ALA A 468 -19.40 -8.56 -11.72
CA ALA A 468 -20.12 -9.13 -12.87
C ALA A 468 -19.24 -9.34 -14.13
N PRO A 469 -18.37 -8.39 -14.55
CA PRO A 469 -17.50 -8.61 -15.72
C PRO A 469 -16.43 -9.69 -15.49
N LEU A 470 -15.94 -9.83 -14.25
CA LEU A 470 -14.99 -10.89 -13.91
C LEU A 470 -15.66 -12.28 -13.97
N ARG A 471 -16.89 -12.40 -13.46
CA ARG A 471 -17.70 -13.64 -13.57
C ARG A 471 -18.10 -13.98 -15.01
N ARG A 472 -18.28 -12.97 -15.88
CA ARG A 472 -18.55 -13.21 -17.32
C ARG A 472 -17.37 -13.87 -18.02
N LEU A 473 -16.14 -13.42 -17.75
CA LEU A 473 -14.93 -14.05 -18.31
C LEU A 473 -14.55 -15.37 -17.60
N PHE A 474 -14.84 -15.48 -16.31
CA PHE A 474 -14.50 -16.65 -15.48
C PHE A 474 -15.76 -17.12 -14.72
N PRO A 475 -16.61 -17.97 -15.33
CA PRO A 475 -17.82 -18.47 -14.68
C PRO A 475 -17.51 -19.44 -13.53
N LEU A 476 -16.37 -20.13 -13.58
CA LEU A 476 -15.84 -20.99 -12.51
C LEU A 476 -15.12 -20.17 -11.40
N LEU A 477 -15.73 -19.06 -10.98
CA LEU A 477 -15.18 -18.18 -9.95
C LEU A 477 -15.65 -18.61 -8.56
N GLU A 478 -14.69 -18.85 -7.69
CA GLU A 478 -14.88 -19.31 -6.31
C GLU A 478 -14.48 -18.23 -5.31
N THR A 479 -15.14 -18.19 -4.16
CA THR A 479 -14.76 -17.39 -2.99
C THR A 479 -14.87 -18.23 -1.72
N LYS A 480 -14.40 -17.72 -0.58
CA LYS A 480 -14.58 -18.40 0.72
C LYS A 480 -16.04 -18.74 1.00
N GLU A 481 -16.98 -17.89 0.57
CA GLU A 481 -18.43 -18.08 0.72
C GLU A 481 -19.05 -19.14 -0.21
N SER A 482 -18.38 -19.57 -1.29
CA SER A 482 -18.82 -20.67 -2.16
C SER A 482 -18.08 -22.00 -1.92
N LEU A 483 -16.94 -21.95 -1.22
CA LEU A 483 -16.16 -23.12 -0.80
C LEU A 483 -16.46 -23.61 0.61
N ALA A 484 -17.05 -22.79 1.49
CA ALA A 484 -17.40 -23.17 2.87
C ALA A 484 -18.84 -22.75 3.22
N SER A 485 -19.52 -23.57 4.02
CA SER A 485 -20.93 -23.32 4.38
C SER A 485 -21.10 -22.10 5.30
N PRO A 486 -22.31 -21.51 5.39
CA PRO A 486 -22.57 -20.42 6.32
C PRO A 486 -22.26 -20.77 7.79
N GLU A 487 -22.40 -22.04 8.15
CA GLU A 487 -22.15 -22.64 9.47
C GLU A 487 -20.66 -22.87 9.67
N GLU A 488 -19.96 -23.48 8.70
CA GLU A 488 -18.50 -23.66 8.73
C GLU A 488 -17.77 -22.32 8.86
N LEU A 489 -18.26 -21.27 8.19
CA LEU A 489 -17.71 -19.92 8.30
C LEU A 489 -18.14 -19.18 9.59
N ALA A 490 -19.17 -19.64 10.31
CA ALA A 490 -19.74 -18.91 11.45
C ALA A 490 -18.72 -18.61 12.56
N PRO A 491 -17.84 -19.54 12.99
CA PRO A 491 -16.81 -19.27 14.00
C PRO A 491 -15.77 -18.22 13.60
N PHE A 492 -15.66 -17.90 12.31
CA PHE A 492 -14.64 -16.99 11.75
C PHE A 492 -15.20 -15.60 11.41
N LYS A 493 -16.52 -15.46 11.26
CA LYS A 493 -17.20 -14.18 11.01
C LYS A 493 -16.90 -13.19 12.15
N GLY A 494 -16.51 -11.97 11.77
CA GLY A 494 -16.07 -10.92 12.71
C GLY A 494 -14.57 -10.93 13.04
N TYR A 495 -13.84 -12.00 12.72
CA TYR A 495 -12.39 -12.13 12.99
C TYR A 495 -11.60 -11.99 11.69
N SER A 496 -11.27 -10.75 11.32
CA SER A 496 -10.69 -10.42 10.02
C SER A 496 -9.33 -11.08 9.75
N SER A 497 -8.53 -11.34 10.78
CA SER A 497 -7.25 -12.06 10.66
C SER A 497 -7.44 -13.57 10.52
N ARG A 498 -8.48 -14.15 11.13
CA ARG A 498 -8.82 -15.58 10.99
C ARG A 498 -9.42 -15.89 9.63
N LEU A 499 -10.29 -15.02 9.10
CA LEU A 499 -10.77 -15.10 7.71
C LEU A 499 -9.60 -14.96 6.70
N ALA A 500 -8.70 -14.01 6.93
CA ALA A 500 -7.52 -13.84 6.08
C ALA A 500 -6.55 -15.03 6.12
N ALA A 501 -6.58 -15.88 7.15
CA ALA A 501 -5.76 -17.09 7.23
C ALA A 501 -6.34 -18.25 6.38
N LEU A 502 -7.67 -18.34 6.25
CA LEU A 502 -8.33 -19.22 5.27
C LEU A 502 -7.91 -18.82 3.85
N ASP A 503 -8.10 -17.54 3.50
CA ASP A 503 -7.69 -16.97 2.20
C ASP A 503 -6.20 -17.19 1.91
N TYR A 504 -5.34 -16.97 2.90
CA TYR A 504 -3.89 -17.19 2.78
C TYR A 504 -3.56 -18.63 2.39
N THR A 505 -4.20 -19.61 3.02
CA THR A 505 -3.95 -21.04 2.76
C THR A 505 -4.46 -21.47 1.38
N VAL A 506 -5.66 -21.02 0.97
CA VAL A 506 -6.18 -21.31 -0.37
C VAL A 506 -5.32 -20.65 -1.47
N CYS A 507 -4.74 -19.48 -1.22
CA CYS A 507 -3.78 -18.86 -2.15
C CYS A 507 -2.36 -19.48 -2.09
N LEU A 508 -1.97 -20.10 -0.98
CA LEU A 508 -0.67 -20.78 -0.83
C LEU A 508 -0.62 -22.05 -1.69
N LEU A 509 -1.73 -22.78 -1.77
CA LEU A 509 -1.83 -24.10 -2.40
C LEU A 509 -2.40 -24.09 -3.84
N SER A 510 -2.55 -22.91 -4.46
CA SER A 510 -2.95 -22.75 -5.86
C SER A 510 -1.78 -22.87 -6.85
N ASP A 511 -2.02 -23.31 -8.08
CA ASP A 511 -1.00 -23.42 -9.12
C ASP A 511 -0.36 -22.07 -9.44
N VAL A 512 -1.19 -21.02 -9.55
CA VAL A 512 -0.76 -19.65 -9.81
C VAL A 512 -1.37 -18.73 -8.75
N PHE A 513 -0.55 -17.83 -8.19
CA PHE A 513 -1.03 -16.73 -7.34
C PHE A 513 -0.97 -15.41 -8.10
N VAL A 514 -2.02 -14.61 -8.02
CA VAL A 514 -2.15 -13.30 -8.66
C VAL A 514 -2.41 -12.27 -7.59
N THR A 515 -1.69 -11.15 -7.62
CA THR A 515 -1.94 -10.06 -6.66
C THR A 515 -2.21 -8.73 -7.36
N THR A 516 -3.37 -8.14 -7.08
CA THR A 516 -3.81 -6.93 -7.77
C THR A 516 -3.21 -5.67 -7.16
N GLN A 517 -2.67 -5.73 -5.93
CA GLN A 517 -2.06 -4.62 -5.19
C GLN A 517 -0.85 -5.10 -4.36
N GLY A 518 -0.06 -4.16 -3.85
CA GLY A 518 0.95 -4.45 -2.82
C GLY A 518 0.34 -4.62 -1.43
N GLY A 519 1.18 -4.95 -0.45
CA GLY A 519 0.79 -5.08 0.97
C GLY A 519 1.35 -6.34 1.61
N ASN A 520 1.10 -6.51 2.91
CA ASN A 520 1.73 -7.57 3.70
C ASN A 520 1.21 -8.98 3.37
N PHE A 521 -0.04 -9.14 2.91
CA PHE A 521 -0.58 -10.44 2.48
C PHE A 521 0.21 -11.03 1.29
N PRO A 522 0.30 -10.37 0.11
CA PRO A 522 1.08 -10.93 -1.00
C PRO A 522 2.57 -10.97 -0.71
N HIS A 523 3.12 -10.04 0.10
CA HIS A 523 4.51 -10.08 0.55
C HIS A 523 4.85 -11.42 1.21
N PHE A 524 4.12 -11.77 2.28
CA PHE A 524 4.36 -13.00 3.04
C PHE A 524 3.93 -14.26 2.29
N LEU A 525 2.88 -14.19 1.47
CA LEU A 525 2.45 -15.34 0.68
C LEU A 525 3.46 -15.67 -0.43
N MET A 526 4.01 -14.67 -1.13
CA MET A 526 4.98 -14.90 -2.20
C MET A 526 6.26 -15.56 -1.69
N GLY A 527 6.79 -15.13 -0.54
CA GLY A 527 7.94 -15.78 0.07
C GLY A 527 7.64 -17.20 0.53
N HIS A 528 6.44 -17.46 1.07
CA HIS A 528 6.05 -18.79 1.55
C HIS A 528 5.81 -19.76 0.39
N ARG A 529 5.17 -19.32 -0.70
CA ARG A 529 5.08 -20.10 -1.94
C ARG A 529 6.47 -20.48 -2.46
N ARG A 530 7.42 -19.52 -2.52
CA ARG A 530 8.82 -19.82 -2.91
C ARG A 530 9.51 -20.81 -1.96
N TYR A 531 9.23 -20.74 -0.66
CA TYR A 531 9.80 -21.67 0.32
C TYR A 531 9.35 -23.11 0.09
N LEU A 532 8.06 -23.32 -0.19
CA LEU A 532 7.47 -24.64 -0.44
C LEU A 532 7.83 -25.19 -1.82
N TYR A 533 7.76 -24.37 -2.88
CA TYR A 533 7.93 -24.81 -4.27
C TYR A 533 9.38 -24.64 -4.80
N GLY A 534 10.36 -24.85 -3.93
CA GLY A 534 11.75 -25.07 -4.34
C GLY A 534 12.56 -23.83 -4.75
N GLY A 535 12.20 -22.66 -4.22
CA GLY A 535 12.86 -21.36 -4.46
C GLY A 535 12.11 -20.45 -5.45
N HIS A 536 11.22 -21.02 -6.26
CA HIS A 536 10.33 -20.31 -7.19
C HIS A 536 8.86 -20.60 -6.85
N ALA A 537 7.94 -19.76 -7.29
CA ALA A 537 6.54 -20.16 -7.42
C ALA A 537 5.84 -19.28 -8.44
N ARG A 538 5.10 -19.90 -9.37
CA ARG A 538 4.30 -19.21 -10.39
C ARG A 538 3.41 -18.15 -9.75
N THR A 539 3.74 -16.89 -10.05
CA THR A 539 3.16 -15.72 -9.40
C THR A 539 3.07 -14.54 -10.38
N ILE A 540 1.93 -13.87 -10.39
CA ILE A 540 1.63 -12.74 -11.26
C ILE A 540 1.53 -11.46 -10.43
N LYS A 541 2.47 -10.54 -10.65
CA LYS A 541 2.51 -9.21 -10.02
C LYS A 541 2.60 -8.16 -11.14
N PRO A 542 1.46 -7.68 -11.67
CA PRO A 542 1.42 -6.93 -12.92
C PRO A 542 2.05 -5.54 -12.79
N ASP A 543 2.58 -5.03 -13.90
CA ASP A 543 2.96 -3.61 -14.00
C ASP A 543 1.70 -2.76 -14.18
N LYS A 544 1.18 -2.25 -13.07
CA LYS A 544 0.01 -1.36 -13.05
C LYS A 544 0.20 -0.05 -13.83
N ARG A 545 1.43 0.41 -14.09
CA ARG A 545 1.69 1.59 -14.95
C ARG A 545 1.54 1.24 -16.42
N LYS A 546 1.98 0.03 -16.81
CA LYS A 546 1.75 -0.50 -18.16
C LYS A 546 0.27 -0.79 -18.38
N LEU A 547 -0.39 -1.52 -17.48
CA LEU A 547 -1.84 -1.76 -17.53
C LEU A 547 -2.67 -0.47 -17.61
N ALA A 548 -2.35 0.55 -16.80
CA ALA A 548 -3.07 1.83 -16.84
C ALA A 548 -3.04 2.49 -18.23
N ARG A 549 -1.93 2.36 -18.98
CA ARG A 549 -1.81 2.87 -20.37
C ARG A 549 -2.59 2.02 -21.37
N LEU A 550 -2.59 0.70 -21.19
CA LEU A 550 -3.34 -0.23 -22.05
C LEU A 550 -4.86 0.01 -21.91
N PHE A 551 -5.35 0.14 -20.67
CA PHE A 551 -6.76 0.42 -20.37
C PHE A 551 -7.21 1.87 -20.64
N ASP A 552 -6.26 2.79 -20.87
CA ASP A 552 -6.54 4.18 -21.28
C ASP A 552 -6.70 4.33 -22.82
N ASN A 553 -6.48 3.25 -23.60
CA ASN A 553 -6.56 3.26 -25.05
C ASN A 553 -7.73 2.43 -25.62
N PRO A 554 -8.95 3.00 -25.76
CA PRO A 554 -10.08 2.39 -26.47
C PRO A 554 -9.82 1.99 -27.94
N ASN A 555 -8.67 2.33 -28.52
CA ASN A 555 -8.27 1.94 -29.88
C ASN A 555 -7.15 0.88 -29.89
N ILE A 556 -6.86 0.22 -28.76
CA ILE A 556 -5.91 -0.89 -28.74
C ILE A 556 -6.44 -2.10 -29.51
N ARG A 557 -5.55 -2.79 -30.23
CA ARG A 557 -5.84 -4.07 -30.90
C ARG A 557 -5.66 -5.23 -29.93
N TRP A 558 -6.41 -6.32 -30.15
CA TRP A 558 -6.31 -7.53 -29.32
C TRP A 558 -4.91 -8.14 -29.32
N ASP A 559 -4.29 -8.31 -30.50
CA ASP A 559 -2.91 -8.80 -30.64
C ASP A 559 -1.91 -8.00 -29.79
N SER A 560 -2.01 -6.67 -29.86
CA SER A 560 -1.13 -5.73 -29.18
C SER A 560 -1.35 -5.75 -27.66
N PHE A 561 -2.61 -5.79 -27.21
CA PHE A 561 -2.96 -5.94 -25.80
C PHE A 561 -2.47 -7.27 -25.23
N LYS A 562 -2.73 -8.37 -25.94
CA LYS A 562 -2.33 -9.73 -25.58
C LYS A 562 -0.81 -9.85 -25.46
N HIS A 563 -0.06 -9.41 -26.47
CA HIS A 563 1.41 -9.40 -26.44
C HIS A 563 1.95 -8.61 -25.23
N GLU A 564 1.47 -7.38 -25.04
CA GLU A 564 1.95 -6.51 -23.96
C GLU A 564 1.63 -7.05 -22.55
N VAL A 565 0.56 -7.85 -22.42
CA VAL A 565 0.15 -8.52 -21.18
C VAL A 565 0.90 -9.84 -20.95
N GLN A 566 1.11 -10.66 -21.99
CA GLN A 566 1.95 -11.86 -21.92
C GLN A 566 3.41 -11.50 -21.56
N GLU A 567 3.92 -10.38 -22.07
CA GLU A 567 5.24 -9.86 -21.67
C GLU A 567 5.30 -9.42 -20.20
N MET A 568 4.18 -9.01 -19.58
CA MET A 568 4.12 -8.80 -18.14
C MET A 568 4.11 -10.11 -17.34
N LEU A 569 3.58 -11.19 -17.91
CA LEU A 569 3.62 -12.53 -17.30
C LEU A 569 5.04 -13.08 -17.27
N HIS A 570 5.75 -13.10 -18.42
CA HIS A 570 7.15 -13.54 -18.48
C HIS A 570 8.06 -12.75 -17.53
N ARG A 571 7.90 -11.42 -17.45
CA ARG A 571 8.63 -10.56 -16.49
C ARG A 571 8.23 -10.76 -15.03
N SER A 572 7.06 -11.33 -14.75
CA SER A 572 6.66 -11.73 -13.39
C SER A 572 7.31 -13.05 -13.01
N ASP A 573 7.32 -14.01 -13.93
CA ASP A 573 7.89 -15.35 -13.75
C ASP A 573 9.41 -15.33 -13.54
N ALA A 574 10.15 -14.58 -14.35
CA ALA A 574 11.60 -14.41 -14.20
C ALA A 574 11.99 -13.82 -12.84
N LYS A 575 11.14 -12.95 -12.25
CA LYS A 575 11.33 -12.41 -10.90
C LYS A 575 10.97 -13.41 -9.80
N GLY A 576 10.34 -14.54 -10.13
CA GLY A 576 10.12 -15.68 -9.25
C GLY A 576 11.41 -16.27 -8.70
N PHE A 577 12.49 -16.26 -9.48
CA PHE A 577 13.84 -16.75 -9.11
C PHE A 577 14.74 -15.70 -8.44
N GLU A 578 14.27 -14.46 -8.24
CA GLU A 578 15.10 -13.38 -7.69
C GLU A 578 15.61 -13.68 -6.26
N LEU A 579 16.93 -13.64 -6.08
CA LEU A 579 17.60 -13.80 -4.78
C LEU A 579 17.43 -12.56 -3.90
N ARG A 580 17.44 -12.76 -2.57
CA ARG A 580 17.31 -11.68 -1.58
C ARG A 580 18.48 -10.70 -1.66
N LYS A 581 18.18 -9.47 -2.03
CA LYS A 581 19.09 -8.31 -1.90
C LYS A 581 19.20 -7.89 -0.43
N PRO A 582 20.33 -7.32 0.04
CA PRO A 582 20.56 -7.04 1.47
C PRO A 582 19.43 -6.26 2.16
N ASN A 583 18.91 -5.22 1.50
CA ASN A 583 17.82 -4.35 1.99
C ASN A 583 16.41 -4.89 1.67
N SER A 584 16.28 -6.08 1.09
CA SER A 584 14.99 -6.70 0.76
C SER A 584 14.56 -7.72 1.83
N SER A 585 13.24 -7.86 1.99
CA SER A 585 12.66 -8.65 3.07
C SER A 585 12.78 -10.16 2.85
N LEU A 586 13.33 -10.82 3.86
CA LEU A 586 13.39 -12.27 4.04
C LEU A 586 12.05 -12.97 3.81
N TYR A 587 10.95 -12.33 4.24
CA TYR A 587 9.59 -12.89 4.15
C TYR A 587 8.97 -12.84 2.74
N MET A 588 9.63 -12.17 1.78
CA MET A 588 9.26 -12.18 0.35
C MET A 588 10.28 -12.95 -0.50
N PHE A 589 11.56 -12.89 -0.12
CA PHE A 589 12.67 -13.55 -0.79
C PHE A 589 13.40 -14.44 0.24
N PRO A 590 13.01 -15.72 0.40
CA PRO A 590 13.63 -16.62 1.38
C PRO A 590 15.04 -17.07 0.98
N THR A 591 15.39 -16.95 -0.30
CA THR A 591 16.63 -17.48 -0.88
C THR A 591 17.73 -16.39 -0.90
N PRO A 592 18.97 -16.64 -0.43
CA PRO A 592 19.54 -17.90 0.05
C PRO A 592 19.50 -18.09 1.58
N ASP A 593 19.02 -17.12 2.36
CA ASP A 593 19.09 -17.17 3.83
C ASP A 593 18.36 -18.39 4.42
N CYS A 594 17.12 -18.65 4.03
CA CYS A 594 16.26 -19.72 4.54
C CYS A 594 16.43 -21.06 3.82
N MET A 595 17.08 -21.09 2.66
CA MET A 595 17.08 -22.25 1.76
C MET A 595 18.50 -22.65 1.35
N CYS A 596 18.67 -23.88 0.86
CA CYS A 596 19.94 -24.40 0.34
C CYS A 596 19.72 -24.86 -1.09
N LYS A 597 20.75 -24.79 -1.95
CA LYS A 597 20.72 -25.57 -3.20
C LYS A 597 20.68 -27.06 -2.84
N GLN A 598 19.95 -27.85 -3.62
CA GLN A 598 20.20 -29.30 -3.70
C GLN A 598 21.54 -29.55 -4.41
N THR A 599 22.27 -30.58 -4.00
CA THR A 599 23.34 -31.19 -4.82
C THR A 599 22.73 -32.23 -5.77
N GLU A 600 23.50 -32.74 -6.73
CA GLU A 600 23.00 -33.79 -7.64
C GLU A 600 22.72 -35.11 -6.90
N GLU A 601 23.43 -35.37 -5.80
CA GLU A 601 23.21 -36.48 -4.86
C GLU A 601 21.82 -36.39 -4.19
N ASP A 602 21.36 -35.19 -3.84
CA ASP A 602 20.04 -34.96 -3.22
C ASP A 602 18.85 -35.30 -4.15
N VAL A 603 19.10 -35.58 -5.43
CA VAL A 603 18.08 -35.87 -6.46
C VAL A 603 17.93 -37.37 -6.73
N ALA A 604 18.84 -38.21 -6.21
CA ALA A 604 18.78 -39.66 -6.37
C ALA A 604 17.88 -40.38 -5.32
N ASP A 605 17.62 -39.72 -4.18
CA ASP A 605 16.83 -40.25 -3.05
C ASP A 605 15.35 -39.76 -3.04
N MET A 606 14.80 -39.33 -4.18
CA MET A 606 13.42 -38.79 -4.32
C MET A 606 12.62 -39.37 -5.49
#